data_AF-A0A953IIU7-F1
#
_entry.id   AF-A0A953IIU7-F1
#
_cell.length_a   1.000
_cell.length_b   1.000
_cell.length_c   1.000
_cell.angle_alpha   90.00
_cell.angle_beta   90.00
_cell.angle_gamma   90.00
#
_symmetry.space_group_name_H-M   'P 1'
#
loop_
_entity.id
_entity.type
_entity.pdbx_description
1 polymer ?
#
loop_
_entity_poly.entity_id
_entity_poly.type
_entity_poly.pdbx_seq_one_letter_code
_entity_poly.pdbx_strand_id
1 'polypeptide(L)'
;EIVDPRPFAGPAIRALYTRYPHIGEVLPATGYSREQLDALRQTINATPADLVVSATPIDLAALIQVHKPVVRARYEFAETESPGLAGAVDAFLAR
;
A
#
# COMPACT_ATOMS: atom_id res chain seq x y z
N GLU A 1 -1.58 7.07 16.43
CA GLU A 1 -2.47 7.68 15.42
C GLU A 1 -1.91 7.44 14.02
N ILE A 2 -2.70 7.65 12.96
CA ILE A 2 -2.21 7.58 11.56
C ILE A 2 -1.72 8.98 11.18
N VAL A 3 -0.49 9.08 10.66
CA VAL A 3 0.08 10.35 10.21
C VAL A 3 -0.22 10.54 8.73
N ASP A 4 -0.87 11.64 8.37
CA ASP A 4 -1.16 11.98 6.98
C ASP A 4 0.14 12.26 6.19
N PRO A 5 0.49 11.44 5.18
CA PRO A 5 1.70 11.63 4.39
C PRO A 5 1.54 12.67 3.27
N ARG A 6 0.32 13.11 2.94
CA ARG A 6 0.05 14.01 1.79
C ARG A 6 0.85 15.32 1.81
N PRO A 7 1.05 16.00 2.95
CA PRO A 7 1.87 17.23 3.00
C PRO A 7 3.33 17.02 2.62
N PHE A 8 3.84 15.78 2.74
CA PHE A 8 5.24 15.41 2.55
C PHE A 8 5.49 14.69 1.22
N ALA A 9 4.43 14.42 0.44
CA ALA A 9 4.53 13.72 -0.83
C ALA A 9 5.23 14.57 -1.89
N GLY A 10 6.11 13.93 -2.67
CA GLY A 10 6.66 14.50 -3.90
C GLY A 10 5.62 14.61 -5.04
N PRO A 11 5.96 15.27 -6.16
CA PRO A 11 5.01 15.53 -7.25
C PRO A 11 4.31 14.28 -7.80
N ALA A 12 5.04 13.18 -7.98
CA ALA A 12 4.49 11.93 -8.50
C ALA A 12 3.41 11.34 -7.58
N ILE A 13 3.64 11.33 -6.26
CA ILE A 13 2.67 10.80 -5.29
C ILE A 13 1.51 11.77 -5.09
N ARG A 14 1.74 13.08 -5.13
CA ARG A 14 0.64 14.08 -5.14
C ARG A 14 -0.31 13.86 -6.32
N ALA A 15 0.22 13.58 -7.50
CA ALA A 15 -0.60 13.26 -8.67
C ALA A 15 -1.45 12.00 -8.47
N LEU A 16 -0.96 11.03 -7.70
CA LEU A 16 -1.75 9.84 -7.34
C LEU A 16 -2.92 10.17 -6.42
N TYR A 17 -2.73 11.01 -5.41
CA TYR A 17 -3.85 11.46 -4.57
C TYR A 17 -4.90 12.23 -5.38
N THR A 18 -4.49 13.08 -6.33
CA THR A 18 -5.42 13.76 -7.23
C THR A 18 -6.18 12.78 -8.13
N ARG A 19 -5.48 11.78 -8.67
CA ARG A 19 -6.08 10.76 -9.55
C ARG A 19 -7.00 9.79 -8.80
N TYR A 20 -6.68 9.51 -7.54
CA TYR A 20 -7.37 8.53 -6.70
C TYR A 20 -7.76 9.17 -5.36
N PRO A 21 -8.77 10.06 -5.34
CA PRO A 21 -9.12 10.85 -4.16
C PRO A 21 -9.67 10.02 -2.98
N HIS A 22 -10.05 8.76 -3.23
CA HIS A 22 -10.47 7.81 -2.20
C HIS A 22 -9.30 7.28 -1.36
N ILE A 23 -8.06 7.44 -1.83
CA ILE A 23 -6.86 7.13 -1.05
C ILE A 23 -6.77 8.18 0.06
N GLY A 24 -7.16 7.79 1.27
CA GLY A 24 -7.16 8.62 2.46
C GLY A 24 -5.75 8.94 2.97
N GLU A 25 -5.56 8.88 4.28
CA GLU A 25 -4.29 9.22 4.95
C GLU A 25 -3.25 8.08 4.90
N VAL A 26 -3.19 7.36 3.77
CA VAL A 26 -2.25 6.26 3.55
C VAL A 26 -1.38 6.54 2.32
N LEU A 27 -0.12 6.14 2.39
CA LEU A 27 0.83 6.32 1.30
C LEU A 27 0.65 5.24 0.24
N PRO A 28 0.22 5.56 -1.00
CA PRO A 28 -0.01 4.55 -2.01
C PRO A 28 1.29 4.03 -2.61
N ALA A 29 1.43 2.71 -2.67
CA ALA A 29 2.50 2.01 -3.39
C ALA A 29 1.96 1.47 -4.73
N THR A 30 1.89 2.32 -5.75
CA THR A 30 1.28 1.96 -7.06
C THR A 30 2.22 1.21 -8.00
N GLY A 31 3.46 0.99 -7.59
CA GLY A 31 4.45 0.24 -8.36
C GLY A 31 5.84 0.33 -7.73
N TYR A 32 6.79 -0.39 -8.33
CA TYR A 32 8.13 -0.59 -7.79
C TYR A 32 9.23 -0.33 -8.84
N SER A 33 8.98 0.53 -9.83
CA SER A 33 10.06 1.08 -10.66
C SER A 33 11.04 1.88 -9.79
N ARG A 34 12.26 2.12 -10.27
CA ARG A 34 13.27 2.88 -9.53
C ARG A 34 12.75 4.26 -9.10
N GLU A 35 12.08 4.97 -10.00
CA GLU A 35 11.51 6.30 -9.74
C GLU A 35 10.38 6.23 -8.71
N GLN A 36 9.54 5.19 -8.77
CA GLN A 36 8.45 4.98 -7.80
C GLN A 36 8.99 4.65 -6.41
N LEU A 37 10.00 3.79 -6.32
CA LEU A 37 10.68 3.43 -5.08
C LEU A 37 11.35 4.65 -4.44
N ASP A 38 12.02 5.50 -5.24
CA ASP A 38 12.63 6.73 -4.74
C ASP A 38 11.58 7.73 -4.22
N ALA A 39 10.46 7.89 -4.92
CA ALA A 39 9.37 8.75 -4.47
C ALA A 39 8.75 8.24 -3.15
N LEU A 40 8.54 6.92 -3.03
CA LEU A 40 8.10 6.26 -1.81
C LEU A 40 9.07 6.52 -0.66
N ARG A 41 10.36 6.25 -0.86
CA ARG A 41 11.43 6.43 0.13
C ARG A 41 11.51 7.87 0.64
N GLN A 42 11.51 8.84 -0.28
CA GLN A 42 11.55 10.26 0.07
C GLN A 42 10.34 10.68 0.89
N THR A 43 9.14 10.26 0.46
CA THR A 43 7.90 10.59 1.18
C THR A 43 7.90 9.96 2.57
N ILE A 44 8.24 8.67 2.70
CA ILE A 44 8.35 7.97 3.98
C ILE A 44 9.30 8.71 4.92
N ASN A 45 10.50 9.08 4.45
CA ASN A 45 11.49 9.73 5.29
C ASN A 45 11.08 11.16 5.70
N ALA A 46 10.32 11.87 4.85
CA ALA A 46 9.88 13.24 5.12
C ALA A 46 8.64 13.33 6.02
N THR A 47 7.75 12.34 6.01
CA THR A 47 6.58 12.30 6.89
C THR A 47 7.02 12.24 8.37
N PRO A 48 6.48 12.97 9.34
CA PRO A 48 6.89 12.90 10.74
C PRO A 48 6.20 11.73 11.46
N ALA A 49 6.57 10.50 11.08
CA ALA A 49 6.05 9.26 11.67
C ALA A 49 7.16 8.46 12.35
N ASP A 50 6.87 7.88 13.51
CA ASP A 50 7.81 7.08 14.30
C ASP A 50 8.11 5.70 13.67
N LEU A 51 7.14 5.14 12.93
CA LEU A 51 7.26 3.85 12.26
C LEU A 51 6.41 3.80 10.99
N VAL A 52 6.69 2.83 10.12
CA VAL A 52 5.91 2.54 8.92
C VAL A 52 5.25 1.18 9.05
N VAL A 53 3.93 1.12 8.90
CA VAL A 53 3.21 -0.15 8.71
C VAL A 53 3.10 -0.41 7.21
N SER A 54 3.86 -1.38 6.70
CA SER A 54 3.77 -1.83 5.32
C SER A 54 2.64 -2.85 5.19
N ALA A 55 1.54 -2.43 4.55
CA ALA A 55 0.40 -3.27 4.21
C ALA A 55 0.47 -3.80 2.76
N THR A 56 1.66 -3.83 2.17
CA THR A 56 1.89 -4.44 0.86
C THR A 56 2.32 -5.90 1.04
N PRO A 57 1.92 -6.85 0.16
CA PRO A 57 2.40 -8.23 0.25
C PRO A 57 3.92 -8.35 0.09
N ILE A 58 4.54 -7.47 -0.71
CA ILE A 58 5.98 -7.43 -0.92
C ILE A 58 6.72 -6.91 0.31
N ASP A 59 7.99 -7.32 0.46
CA ASP A 59 8.87 -6.78 1.49
C ASP A 59 9.42 -5.42 1.08
N LEU A 60 8.74 -4.34 1.47
CA LEU A 60 9.17 -2.98 1.15
C LEU A 60 10.57 -2.66 1.72
N ALA A 61 10.91 -3.20 2.90
CA ALA A 61 12.20 -2.96 3.53
C ALA A 61 13.37 -3.62 2.78
N ALA A 62 13.09 -4.66 1.99
CA ALA A 62 14.06 -5.26 1.08
C ALA A 62 14.29 -4.43 -0.21
N LEU A 63 13.36 -3.54 -0.57
CA LEU A 63 13.43 -2.74 -1.79
C LEU A 63 13.96 -1.33 -1.57
N ILE A 64 13.66 -0.72 -0.42
CA ILE A 64 14.09 0.64 -0.08
C ILE A 64 14.63 0.73 1.33
N GLN A 65 15.74 1.44 1.49
CA GLN A 65 16.25 1.84 2.80
C GLN A 65 15.56 3.13 3.24
N VAL A 66 14.84 3.05 4.35
CA VAL A 66 14.20 4.19 5.02
C VAL A 66 14.78 4.34 6.42
N HIS A 67 14.76 5.55 6.96
CA HIS A 67 15.39 5.85 8.25
C HIS A 67 14.49 5.52 9.45
N LYS A 68 13.51 4.64 9.23
CA LYS A 68 12.41 4.38 10.15
C LYS A 68 12.16 2.89 10.27
N PRO A 69 11.78 2.39 11.46
CA PRO A 69 11.32 1.03 11.62
C PRO A 69 10.15 0.73 10.68
N VAL A 70 10.24 -0.40 9.97
CA VAL A 70 9.17 -0.91 9.10
C VAL A 70 8.60 -2.18 9.70
N VAL A 71 7.30 -2.19 9.97
CA VAL A 71 6.55 -3.36 10.42
C VAL A 71 5.69 -3.85 9.26
N ARG A 72 5.78 -5.13 8.92
CA ARG A 72 4.98 -5.73 7.85
C ARG A 72 3.67 -6.25 8.41
N ALA A 73 2.56 -5.70 7.94
CA ALA A 73 1.24 -6.27 8.18
C ALA A 73 1.08 -7.49 7.26
N ARG A 74 0.74 -8.64 7.85
CA ARG A 74 0.43 -9.86 7.11
C ARG A 74 -1.07 -10.06 7.12
N TYR A 75 -1.61 -10.32 5.95
CA TYR A 75 -3.02 -10.61 5.75
C TYR A 75 -3.13 -11.59 4.60
N GLU A 76 -4.22 -12.33 4.59
CA GLU A 76 -4.60 -13.21 3.51
C GLU A 76 -6.06 -12.95 3.14
N PHE A 77 -6.41 -13.30 1.91
CA PHE A 77 -7.80 -13.27 1.51
C PHE A 77 -8.56 -14.37 2.26
N ALA A 78 -9.71 -14.01 2.82
CA ALA A 78 -10.61 -14.93 3.49
C ALA A 78 -12.02 -14.72 2.95
N GLU A 79 -12.65 -15.79 2.47
CA GLU A 79 -14.05 -15.76 2.04
C GLU A 79 -14.96 -15.73 3.27
N THR A 80 -15.68 -14.63 3.45
CA THR A 80 -16.58 -14.44 4.61
C THR A 80 -18.03 -14.83 4.33
N GLU A 81 -18.36 -15.13 3.08
CA GLU A 81 -19.72 -15.39 2.62
C GLU A 81 -19.79 -16.75 1.91
N SER A 82 -20.95 -17.41 1.99
CA SER A 82 -21.24 -18.67 1.28
C SER A 82 -22.25 -18.42 0.15
N PRO A 83 -22.06 -18.94 -1.08
CA PRO A 83 -21.06 -19.94 -1.48
C PRO A 83 -19.67 -19.36 -1.79
N GLY A 84 -19.50 -18.04 -1.68
CA GLY A 84 -18.24 -17.36 -1.93
C GLY A 84 -17.84 -17.34 -3.40
N LEU A 85 -16.61 -16.89 -3.68
CA LEU A 85 -16.09 -16.84 -5.05
C LEU A 85 -15.84 -18.25 -5.58
N ALA A 86 -15.24 -19.12 -4.75
CA ALA A 86 -14.97 -20.51 -5.13
C ALA A 86 -16.26 -21.24 -5.53
N GLY A 87 -17.31 -21.16 -4.70
CA GLY A 87 -18.57 -21.82 -5.03
C GLY A 87 -19.30 -21.20 -6.22
N ALA A 88 -19.14 -19.90 -6.48
CA ALA A 88 -19.66 -19.28 -7.70
C ALA A 88 -18.95 -19.83 -8.97
N VAL A 89 -17.64 -20.06 -8.90
CA VAL A 89 -16.87 -20.68 -9.98
C VAL A 89 -17.28 -22.14 -10.17
N ASP A 90 -17.42 -22.92 -9.10
CA ASP A 90 -17.87 -24.31 -9.19
C ASP A 90 -19.26 -24.43 -9.83
N ALA A 91 -20.20 -23.57 -9.41
CA ALA A 91 -21.54 -23.52 -9.98
C ALA A 91 -21.54 -23.14 -11.47
N PHE A 92 -20.60 -22.29 -11.90
CA PHE A 92 -20.42 -21.94 -13.32
C PHE A 92 -19.88 -23.12 -14.13
N LEU A 93 -18.89 -23.85 -13.59
CA LEU A 93 -18.26 -24.99 -14.28
C LEU A 93 -19.18 -26.22 -14.39
N ALA A 94 -20.18 -26.34 -13.51
CA ALA A 94 -21.16 -27.43 -13.54
C ALA A 94 -22.28 -27.25 -14.59
N ARG A 95 -22.27 -26.16 -15.37
CA ARG A 95 -23.29 -25.85 -16.39
C ARG A 95 -22.95 -26.41 -17.76
#